data_AF-A0A0B7BFD8-F1
#
_entry.id   AF-A0A0B7BFD8-F1
#
_cell.length_a   1.000
_cell.length_b   1.000
_cell.length_c   1.000
_cell.angle_alpha   90.00
_cell.angle_beta   90.00
_cell.angle_gamma   90.00
#
_symmetry.space_group_name_H-M   'P 1'
#
loop_
_entity.id
_entity.type
_entity.pdbx_description
1 polymer ?
#
loop_
_entity_poly.entity_id
_entity_poly.type
_entity_poly.pdbx_seq_one_letter_code
_entity_poly.pdbx_strand_id
1 'polypeptide(L)'
;EAERERFQQQIRDAERQRKEEEMREKKAAEGAMMKTAAAEWARVDKERNELEEQLQEERNKRLDAERRAQEEIAQLRKELDALRKPKSPSFSMYSTSSSYISRALIPPPPTPASEFSRMAPILESPPHTPAPTLNPQAQAEEVILDFITKIRKSMETIANGDGLEADNLDVETGKFIHSNVQDIKRAQMEVFGKRLRPGEFERMDGPRQKTTSNQMMALIQKWREDRRARELYQET
;
A
#
# COMPACT_ATOMS: atom_id res chain seq x y z
N GLU A 1 42.31 -34.65 63.24
CA GLU A 1 42.70 -34.56 61.81
C GLU A 1 41.64 -35.15 60.87
N ALA A 2 41.08 -36.34 61.15
CA ALA A 2 40.05 -36.96 60.29
C ALA A 2 38.81 -36.09 59.99
N GLU A 3 38.35 -35.26 60.94
CA GLU A 3 37.22 -34.34 60.71
C GLU A 3 37.57 -33.18 59.75
N ARG A 4 38.81 -32.68 59.81
CA ARG A 4 39.29 -31.66 58.86
C ARG A 4 39.39 -32.20 57.45
N GLU A 5 39.81 -33.46 57.32
CA GLU A 5 39.95 -34.12 56.02
C GLU A 5 38.60 -34.37 55.36
N ARG A 6 37.59 -34.83 56.14
CA ARG A 6 36.20 -34.96 55.66
C ARG A 6 35.59 -33.63 55.22
N PHE A 7 35.85 -32.55 55.95
CA PHE A 7 35.36 -31.22 55.59
C PHE A 7 35.97 -30.70 54.28
N GLN A 8 37.28 -30.90 54.08
CA GLN A 8 37.93 -30.57 52.80
C GLN A 8 37.42 -31.43 51.63
N GLN A 9 37.01 -32.66 51.90
CA GLN A 9 36.45 -33.55 50.89
C GLN A 9 35.05 -33.09 50.48
N GLN A 10 34.20 -32.71 51.43
CA GLN A 10 32.90 -32.09 51.14
C GLN A 10 33.01 -30.81 50.31
N ILE A 11 33.98 -29.94 50.61
CA ILE A 11 34.20 -28.72 49.83
C ILE A 11 34.57 -29.07 48.38
N ARG A 12 35.46 -30.05 48.17
CA ARG A 12 35.88 -30.48 46.83
C ARG A 12 34.74 -31.12 46.04
N ASP A 13 33.90 -31.92 46.67
CA ASP A 13 32.76 -32.56 46.01
C ASP A 13 31.67 -31.53 45.67
N ALA A 14 31.41 -30.58 46.55
CA ALA A 14 30.49 -29.47 46.29
C ALA A 14 30.99 -28.56 45.15
N GLU A 15 32.30 -28.28 45.09
CA GLU A 15 32.88 -27.50 43.98
C GLU A 15 32.80 -28.27 42.65
N ARG A 16 32.96 -29.60 42.68
CA ARG A 16 32.84 -30.45 41.50
C ARG A 16 31.41 -30.50 40.98
N GLN A 17 30.42 -30.64 41.87
CA GLN A 17 29.00 -30.58 41.51
C GLN A 17 28.62 -29.23 40.90
N ARG A 18 29.08 -28.12 41.50
CA ARG A 18 28.82 -26.77 40.98
C ARG A 18 29.39 -26.57 39.57
N LYS A 19 30.61 -27.06 39.31
CA LYS A 19 31.22 -27.02 37.97
C LYS A 19 30.47 -27.88 36.96
N GLU A 20 29.95 -29.04 37.37
CA GLU A 20 29.17 -29.91 36.50
C GLU A 20 27.80 -29.31 36.16
N GLU A 21 27.13 -28.69 37.14
CA GLU A 21 25.89 -27.94 36.93
C GLU A 21 26.10 -26.74 35.99
N GLU A 22 27.16 -25.97 36.18
CA GLU A 22 27.49 -24.82 35.32
C GLU A 22 27.76 -25.27 33.87
N MET A 23 28.49 -26.37 33.68
CA MET A 23 28.72 -26.94 32.34
C MET A 23 27.42 -27.44 31.70
N ARG A 24 26.53 -28.02 32.49
CA ARG A 24 25.22 -28.49 32.02
C ARG A 24 24.31 -27.32 31.64
N GLU A 25 24.28 -26.27 32.44
CA GLU A 25 23.52 -25.05 32.19
C GLU A 25 24.05 -24.34 30.94
N LYS A 26 25.38 -24.22 30.81
CA LYS A 26 26.01 -23.63 29.62
C LYS A 26 25.65 -24.39 28.34
N LYS A 27 25.69 -25.73 28.37
CA LYS A 27 25.29 -26.57 27.23
C LYS A 27 23.80 -26.44 26.90
N ALA A 28 22.94 -26.30 27.91
CA ALA A 28 21.51 -26.06 27.71
C ALA A 28 21.24 -24.68 27.09
N ALA A 29 21.92 -23.64 27.57
CA ALA A 29 21.83 -22.28 27.04
C ALA A 29 22.31 -22.20 25.58
N GLU A 30 23.44 -22.83 25.26
CA GLU A 30 23.95 -22.92 23.89
C GLU A 30 22.98 -23.67 22.96
N GLY A 31 22.41 -24.78 23.44
CA GLY A 31 21.39 -25.52 22.70
C GLY A 31 20.10 -24.72 22.47
N ALA A 32 19.70 -23.88 23.43
CA ALA A 32 18.56 -22.98 23.28
C ALA A 32 18.85 -21.88 22.24
N MET A 33 20.04 -21.26 22.28
CA MET A 33 20.46 -20.27 21.29
C MET A 33 20.53 -20.86 19.87
N MET A 34 21.02 -22.09 19.72
CA MET A 34 21.10 -22.73 18.40
C MET A 34 19.70 -23.00 17.82
N LYS A 35 18.74 -23.40 18.67
CA LYS A 35 17.35 -23.60 18.27
C LYS A 35 16.66 -22.29 17.86
N THR A 36 16.85 -21.21 18.62
CA THR A 36 16.28 -19.91 18.27
C THR A 36 16.87 -19.37 16.97
N ALA A 37 18.19 -19.50 16.78
CA ALA A 37 18.84 -19.14 15.53
C ALA A 37 18.26 -19.94 14.35
N ALA A 38 18.14 -21.26 14.47
CA ALA A 38 17.57 -22.11 13.42
C ALA A 38 16.11 -21.72 13.08
N ALA A 39 15.31 -21.38 14.07
CA ALA A 39 13.93 -20.92 13.87
C ALA A 39 13.88 -19.57 13.13
N GLU A 40 14.75 -18.62 13.47
CA GLU A 40 14.84 -17.34 12.76
C GLU A 40 15.29 -17.53 11.31
N TRP A 41 16.28 -18.39 11.05
CA TRP A 41 16.69 -18.73 9.68
C TRP A 41 15.54 -19.32 8.87
N ALA A 42 14.78 -20.25 9.46
CA ALA A 42 13.62 -20.83 8.80
C ALA A 42 12.52 -19.79 8.53
N ARG A 43 12.30 -18.84 9.44
CA ARG A 43 11.33 -17.75 9.23
C ARG A 43 11.75 -16.85 8.07
N VAL A 44 13.01 -16.41 8.06
CA VAL A 44 13.55 -15.54 7.00
C VAL A 44 13.50 -16.24 5.63
N ASP A 45 13.84 -17.53 5.56
CA ASP A 45 13.79 -18.27 4.30
C ASP A 45 12.35 -18.44 3.81
N LYS A 46 11.38 -18.62 4.72
CA LYS A 46 9.96 -18.63 4.38
C LYS A 46 9.50 -17.27 3.83
N GLU A 47 9.82 -16.18 4.52
CA GLU A 47 9.49 -14.82 4.07
C GLU A 47 10.10 -14.53 2.70
N ARG A 48 11.35 -14.95 2.46
CA ARG A 48 12.00 -14.82 1.15
C ARG A 48 11.22 -15.57 0.06
N ASN A 49 10.84 -16.82 0.31
CA ASN A 49 10.12 -17.63 -0.66
C ASN A 49 8.74 -17.04 -0.98
N GLU A 50 8.02 -16.55 0.03
CA GLU A 50 6.73 -15.87 -0.16
C GLU A 50 6.86 -14.59 -1.01
N LEU A 51 7.90 -13.79 -0.77
CA LEU A 51 8.16 -12.59 -1.56
C LEU A 51 8.58 -12.91 -3.00
N GLU A 52 9.37 -13.97 -3.21
CA GLU A 52 9.73 -14.45 -4.55
C GLU A 52 8.49 -14.93 -5.33
N GLU A 53 7.57 -15.63 -4.66
CA GLU A 53 6.30 -16.05 -5.24
C GLU A 53 5.42 -14.85 -5.65
N GLN A 54 5.25 -13.87 -4.76
CA GLN A 54 4.52 -12.64 -5.06
C GLN A 54 5.11 -11.87 -6.24
N LEU A 55 6.45 -11.78 -6.31
CA LEU A 55 7.14 -11.14 -7.43
C LEU A 55 6.86 -11.87 -8.74
N GLN A 56 6.83 -13.21 -8.71
CA GLN A 56 6.57 -14.02 -9.89
C GLN A 56 5.11 -13.91 -10.34
N GLU A 57 4.16 -13.87 -9.40
CA GLU A 57 2.75 -13.61 -9.70
C GLU A 57 2.54 -12.26 -10.36
N GLU A 58 3.16 -11.19 -9.84
CA GLU A 58 3.09 -9.85 -10.42
C GLU A 58 3.66 -9.81 -11.84
N ARG A 59 4.80 -10.48 -12.07
CA ARG A 59 5.37 -10.60 -13.42
C ARG A 59 4.41 -11.29 -14.38
N ASN A 60 3.78 -12.38 -13.96
CA ASN A 60 2.81 -13.10 -14.78
C ASN A 60 1.57 -12.23 -15.07
N LYS A 61 1.03 -11.54 -14.06
CA LYS A 61 -0.10 -10.61 -14.23
C LYS A 61 0.21 -9.50 -15.23
N ARG A 62 1.43 -8.93 -15.17
CA ARG A 62 1.87 -7.90 -16.12
C ARG A 62 1.98 -8.44 -17.54
N LEU A 63 2.56 -9.63 -17.72
CA LEU A 63 2.64 -10.28 -19.03
C LEU A 63 1.25 -10.56 -19.62
N ASP A 64 0.33 -11.07 -18.79
CA ASP A 64 -1.04 -11.33 -19.24
C ASP A 64 -1.79 -10.04 -19.59
N ALA A 65 -1.62 -8.97 -18.81
CA ALA A 65 -2.19 -7.66 -19.08
C ALA A 65 -1.62 -7.07 -20.38
N GLU A 66 -0.31 -7.17 -20.60
CA GLU A 66 0.33 -6.74 -21.83
C GLU A 66 -0.20 -7.54 -23.03
N ARG A 67 -0.34 -8.86 -22.89
CA ARG A 67 -0.89 -9.71 -23.96
C ARG A 67 -2.32 -9.31 -24.32
N ARG A 68 -3.19 -9.09 -23.33
CA ARG A 68 -4.56 -8.63 -23.55
C ARG A 68 -4.60 -7.27 -24.23
N ALA A 69 -3.76 -6.33 -23.79
CA ALA A 69 -3.67 -5.02 -24.43
C ALA A 69 -3.20 -5.12 -25.88
N GLN A 70 -2.23 -5.98 -26.18
CA GLN A 70 -1.77 -6.23 -27.55
C GLN A 70 -2.87 -6.87 -28.41
N GLU A 71 -3.65 -7.81 -27.88
CA GLU A 71 -4.80 -8.42 -28.55
C GLU A 71 -5.88 -7.36 -28.87
N GLU A 72 -6.20 -6.48 -27.92
CA GLU A 72 -7.15 -5.38 -28.10
C GLU A 72 -6.67 -4.37 -29.16
N ILE A 73 -5.39 -3.95 -29.09
CA ILE A 73 -4.77 -3.10 -30.11
C ILE A 73 -4.86 -3.77 -31.49
N ALA A 74 -4.63 -5.08 -31.58
CA ALA A 74 -4.73 -5.80 -32.84
C ALA A 74 -6.16 -5.86 -33.38
N GLN A 75 -7.17 -6.00 -32.51
CA GLN A 75 -8.58 -5.94 -32.89
C GLN A 75 -8.95 -4.55 -33.39
N LEU A 76 -8.63 -3.50 -32.63
CA LEU A 76 -8.90 -2.12 -33.01
C LEU A 76 -8.21 -1.74 -34.33
N ARG A 77 -6.99 -2.22 -34.58
CA ARG A 77 -6.31 -2.04 -35.88
C ARG A 77 -7.08 -2.70 -37.03
N LYS A 78 -7.60 -3.91 -36.84
CA LYS A 78 -8.42 -4.59 -37.87
C LYS A 78 -9.72 -3.83 -38.14
N GLU A 79 -10.36 -3.30 -37.10
CA GLU A 79 -11.57 -2.48 -37.24
C GLU A 79 -11.29 -1.17 -37.97
N LEU A 80 -10.20 -0.48 -37.62
CA LEU A 80 -9.74 0.71 -38.34
C LEU A 80 -9.45 0.41 -39.81
N ASP A 81 -8.77 -0.70 -40.11
CA ASP A 81 -8.50 -1.11 -41.49
C ASP A 81 -9.79 -1.46 -42.26
N ALA A 82 -10.78 -2.07 -41.60
CA ALA A 82 -12.08 -2.35 -42.19
C ALA A 82 -12.87 -1.07 -42.50
N LEU A 83 -12.79 -0.06 -41.62
CA LEU A 83 -13.39 1.27 -41.84
C LEU A 83 -12.62 2.10 -42.86
N ARG A 84 -11.30 1.94 -42.94
CA ARG A 84 -10.41 2.67 -43.85
C ARG A 84 -10.48 2.15 -45.28
N LYS A 85 -10.87 0.89 -45.50
CA LYS A 85 -11.21 0.41 -46.85
C LYS A 85 -12.41 1.22 -47.35
N PRO A 86 -12.26 2.09 -48.37
CA PRO A 86 -13.42 2.73 -48.95
C PRO A 86 -14.34 1.62 -49.44
N LYS A 87 -15.58 1.58 -48.93
CA LYS A 87 -16.66 0.90 -49.66
C LYS A 87 -16.64 1.56 -51.03
N SER A 88 -16.12 0.85 -52.03
CA SER A 88 -16.25 1.24 -53.43
C SER A 88 -17.71 1.64 -53.63
N PRO A 89 -18.01 2.83 -54.16
CA PRO A 89 -19.38 3.15 -54.48
C PRO A 89 -19.82 2.07 -55.48
N SER A 90 -20.78 1.24 -55.10
CA SER A 90 -21.43 0.39 -56.08
C SER A 90 -22.01 1.37 -57.11
N PHE A 91 -21.44 1.37 -58.31
CA PHE A 91 -21.93 2.16 -59.43
C PHE A 91 -23.34 1.65 -59.72
N SER A 92 -24.35 2.27 -59.12
CA SER A 92 -25.74 2.05 -59.47
C SER A 92 -25.98 2.75 -60.79
N MET A 93 -25.92 1.99 -61.88
CA MET A 93 -26.18 2.47 -63.24
C MET A 93 -27.68 2.73 -63.53
N TYR A 94 -28.50 2.96 -62.50
CA TYR A 94 -29.96 3.10 -62.63
C TYR A 94 -30.54 4.44 -62.15
N SER A 95 -29.76 5.52 -62.18
CA SER A 95 -30.27 6.88 -61.85
C SER A 95 -30.43 7.80 -63.06
N THR A 96 -30.93 7.29 -64.19
CA THR A 96 -31.24 8.13 -65.37
C THR A 96 -32.65 7.96 -65.95
N SER A 97 -33.58 7.29 -65.27
CA SER A 97 -34.97 7.22 -65.78
C SER A 97 -35.97 6.80 -64.71
N SER A 98 -36.59 7.77 -64.02
CA SER A 98 -37.97 7.69 -63.48
C SER A 98 -38.30 8.95 -62.65
N SER A 99 -38.39 10.11 -63.29
CA SER A 99 -38.92 11.35 -62.69
C SER A 99 -40.39 11.56 -63.04
N TYR A 100 -41.23 10.51 -62.93
CA TYR A 100 -42.67 10.62 -63.23
C TYR A 100 -43.60 9.92 -62.23
N ILE A 101 -43.10 9.01 -61.38
CA ILE A 101 -43.95 8.29 -60.40
C ILE A 101 -44.15 9.09 -59.10
N SER A 102 -43.27 10.05 -58.78
CA SER A 102 -43.36 10.86 -57.55
C SER A 102 -44.43 11.96 -57.55
N ARG A 103 -45.23 12.11 -58.62
CA ARG A 103 -46.33 13.09 -58.69
C ARG A 103 -47.74 12.50 -58.51
N ALA A 104 -47.88 11.18 -58.43
CA ALA A 104 -49.21 10.53 -58.35
C ALA A 104 -49.49 9.82 -57.02
N LEU A 105 -48.56 9.86 -56.06
CA LEU A 105 -48.76 9.27 -54.73
C LEU A 105 -48.78 10.38 -53.69
N ILE A 106 -49.98 10.88 -53.39
CA ILE A 106 -50.22 11.68 -52.17
C ILE A 106 -50.07 10.69 -51.01
N PRO A 107 -49.09 10.86 -50.11
CA PRO A 107 -48.98 9.99 -48.95
C PRO A 107 -50.24 10.14 -48.08
N PRO A 108 -50.76 9.04 -47.50
CA PRO A 108 -51.90 9.13 -46.59
C PRO A 108 -51.58 10.05 -45.41
N PRO A 109 -52.57 10.78 -44.86
CA PRO A 109 -52.36 11.63 -43.70
C PRO A 109 -51.81 10.79 -42.53
N PRO A 110 -50.88 11.33 -41.72
CA PRO A 110 -50.31 10.60 -40.60
C PRO A 110 -51.43 10.21 -39.62
N THR A 111 -51.59 8.91 -39.40
CA THR A 111 -52.55 8.38 -38.43
C THR A 111 -52.03 8.68 -37.01
N PRO A 112 -52.86 9.15 -36.06
CA PRO A 112 -52.43 9.59 -34.73
C PRO A 112 -52.12 8.43 -33.76
N ALA A 113 -51.55 7.32 -34.26
CA ALA A 113 -51.19 6.15 -33.47
C ALA A 113 -49.70 5.84 -33.63
N SER A 114 -48.87 6.77 -33.18
CA SER A 114 -47.47 6.51 -32.86
C SER A 114 -47.32 6.90 -31.40
N GLU A 115 -47.53 5.95 -30.50
CA GLU A 115 -47.03 6.06 -29.14
C GLU A 115 -45.53 6.34 -29.25
N PHE A 116 -45.12 7.53 -28.81
CA PHE A 116 -43.73 7.86 -28.57
C PHE A 116 -43.20 6.83 -27.58
N SER A 117 -42.56 5.78 -28.08
CA SER A 117 -41.70 4.94 -27.26
C SER A 117 -40.56 5.85 -26.81
N ARG A 118 -40.68 6.40 -25.61
CA ARG A 118 -39.63 7.16 -24.95
C ARG A 118 -38.48 6.20 -24.74
N MET A 119 -37.51 6.21 -25.66
CA MET A 119 -36.21 5.65 -25.35
C MET A 119 -35.70 6.36 -24.10
N ALA A 120 -35.15 5.57 -23.16
CA ALA A 120 -34.56 6.12 -21.96
C ALA A 120 -33.52 7.18 -22.35
N PRO A 121 -33.49 8.34 -21.69
CA PRO A 121 -32.47 9.34 -21.96
C PRO A 121 -31.11 8.69 -21.75
N ILE A 122 -30.30 8.65 -22.80
CA ILE A 122 -28.89 8.34 -22.69
C ILE A 122 -28.30 9.47 -21.84
N LEU A 123 -27.85 9.16 -20.63
CA LEU A 123 -27.04 10.08 -19.85
C LEU A 123 -25.78 10.36 -20.67
N GLU A 124 -25.74 11.50 -21.34
CA GLU A 124 -24.53 12.00 -21.96
C GLU A 124 -23.46 12.10 -20.87
N SER A 125 -22.42 11.27 -20.98
CA SER A 125 -21.19 11.49 -20.23
C SER A 125 -20.73 12.92 -20.48
N PRO A 126 -20.34 13.68 -19.44
CA PRO A 126 -19.97 15.08 -19.61
C PRO A 126 -18.90 15.19 -20.70
N PRO A 127 -19.06 16.10 -21.68
CA PRO A 127 -18.12 16.21 -22.78
C PRO A 127 -16.76 16.62 -22.22
N HIS A 128 -15.82 15.67 -22.21
CA HIS A 128 -14.43 15.91 -21.83
C HIS A 128 -13.68 16.76 -22.87
N THR A 129 -14.34 17.17 -23.94
CA THR A 129 -13.84 18.09 -24.96
C THR A 129 -14.67 19.36 -24.92
N PRO A 130 -14.09 20.52 -24.56
CA PRO A 130 -14.81 21.78 -24.59
C PRO A 130 -15.28 22.05 -26.03
N ALA A 131 -16.55 22.41 -26.18
CA ALA A 131 -17.11 22.81 -27.48
C ALA A 131 -16.26 23.97 -28.06
N PRO A 132 -16.06 24.05 -29.38
CA PRO A 132 -15.25 25.11 -29.99
C PRO A 132 -15.83 26.49 -29.62
N THR A 133 -15.10 27.26 -28.83
CA THR A 133 -15.51 28.62 -28.46
C THR A 133 -15.01 29.61 -29.52
N LEU A 134 -15.68 30.75 -29.63
CA LEU A 134 -15.32 31.83 -30.57
C LEU A 134 -13.96 32.49 -30.26
N ASN A 135 -13.35 32.19 -29.11
CA ASN A 135 -12.08 32.79 -28.69
C ASN A 135 -11.02 31.71 -28.42
N PRO A 136 -10.14 31.42 -29.38
CA PRO A 136 -9.16 30.35 -29.29
C PRO A 136 -8.12 30.58 -28.18
N GLN A 137 -7.87 31.83 -27.80
CA GLN A 137 -6.88 32.17 -26.77
C GLN A 137 -7.39 31.81 -25.37
N ALA A 138 -8.66 32.12 -25.08
CA ALA A 138 -9.29 31.76 -23.81
C ALA A 138 -9.43 30.23 -23.66
N GLN A 139 -9.70 29.51 -24.76
CA GLN A 139 -9.76 28.05 -24.76
C GLN A 139 -8.38 27.42 -24.49
N ALA A 140 -7.32 27.97 -25.08
CA ALA A 140 -5.97 27.51 -24.81
C ALA A 140 -5.59 27.72 -23.33
N GLU A 141 -5.93 28.87 -22.76
CA GLU A 141 -5.72 29.15 -21.33
C GLU A 141 -6.49 28.19 -20.43
N GLU A 142 -7.76 27.89 -20.74
CA GLU A 142 -8.57 26.93 -20.00
C GLU A 142 -7.99 25.50 -20.06
N VAL A 143 -7.57 25.05 -21.24
CA VAL A 143 -6.95 23.71 -21.42
C VAL A 143 -5.63 23.62 -20.68
N ILE A 144 -4.81 24.68 -20.71
CA ILE A 144 -3.54 24.74 -19.97
C ILE A 144 -3.80 24.69 -18.46
N LEU A 145 -4.79 25.44 -17.96
CA LEU A 145 -5.16 25.42 -16.55
C LEU A 145 -5.69 24.05 -16.11
N ASP A 146 -6.55 23.40 -16.91
CA ASP A 146 -7.05 22.05 -16.63
C ASP A 146 -5.90 21.02 -16.63
N PHE A 147 -4.96 21.15 -17.57
CA PHE A 147 -3.77 20.31 -17.62
C PHE A 147 -2.87 20.47 -16.38
N ILE A 148 -2.59 21.72 -15.97
CA ILE A 148 -1.81 22.01 -14.76
C ILE A 148 -2.54 21.47 -13.52
N THR A 149 -3.86 21.62 -13.46
CA THR A 149 -4.69 21.13 -12.35
C THR A 149 -4.66 19.60 -12.27
N LYS A 150 -4.71 18.91 -13.42
CA LYS A 150 -4.58 17.45 -13.51
C LYS A 150 -3.19 16.97 -13.10
N ILE A 151 -2.13 17.65 -13.52
CA ILE A 151 -0.76 17.34 -13.08
C ILE A 151 -0.64 17.50 -11.57
N ARG A 152 -1.13 18.62 -11.02
CA ARG A 152 -1.09 18.86 -9.58
C ARG A 152 -1.83 17.76 -8.81
N LYS A 153 -3.06 17.43 -9.21
CA LYS A 153 -3.83 16.34 -8.59
C LYS A 153 -3.10 15.00 -8.71
N SER A 154 -2.55 14.68 -9.87
CA SER A 154 -1.78 13.44 -10.06
C SER A 154 -0.54 13.41 -9.16
N MET A 155 0.14 14.54 -8.99
CA MET A 155 1.30 14.66 -8.11
C MET A 155 0.91 14.55 -6.63
N GLU A 156 -0.21 15.14 -6.23
CA GLU A 156 -0.78 15.01 -4.89
C GLU A 156 -1.20 13.55 -4.61
N THR A 157 -1.84 12.87 -5.56
CA THR A 157 -2.18 11.44 -5.45
C THR A 157 -0.92 10.55 -5.38
N ILE A 158 0.12 10.83 -6.17
CA ILE A 158 1.38 10.07 -6.08
C ILE A 158 2.10 10.31 -4.75
N ALA A 159 2.08 11.55 -4.23
CA ALA A 159 2.78 11.92 -3.02
C ALA A 159 2.08 11.42 -1.74
N ASN A 160 0.75 11.49 -1.70
CA ASN A 160 -0.04 11.22 -0.49
C ASN A 160 -0.82 9.89 -0.55
N GLY A 161 -0.91 9.24 -1.72
CA GLY A 161 -1.82 8.11 -1.94
C GLY A 161 -3.24 8.57 -2.30
N ASP A 162 -4.10 7.64 -2.70
CA ASP A 162 -5.47 7.95 -3.14
C ASP A 162 -6.49 7.69 -2.01
N GLY A 163 -7.26 8.74 -1.66
CA GLY A 163 -8.46 8.64 -0.82
C GLY A 163 -8.27 8.04 0.59
N LEU A 164 -9.11 7.05 0.92
CA LEU A 164 -9.26 6.46 2.26
C LEU A 164 -7.98 5.86 2.85
N GLU A 165 -7.04 5.40 2.02
CA GLU A 165 -5.77 4.84 2.51
C GLU A 165 -4.85 5.91 3.08
N ALA A 166 -4.81 7.09 2.47
CA ALA A 166 -4.04 8.24 2.97
C ALA A 166 -4.60 8.74 4.32
N ASP A 167 -5.93 8.89 4.39
CA ASP A 167 -6.62 9.29 5.62
C ASP A 167 -6.41 8.24 6.75
N ASN A 168 -6.44 6.95 6.41
CA ASN A 168 -6.16 5.88 7.37
C ASN A 168 -4.70 5.91 7.85
N LEU A 169 -3.74 6.12 6.94
CA LEU A 169 -2.33 6.23 7.26
C LEU A 169 -2.06 7.40 8.21
N ASP A 170 -2.70 8.55 7.99
CA ASP A 170 -2.59 9.72 8.86
C ASP A 170 -3.20 9.47 10.24
N VAL A 171 -4.36 8.80 10.31
CA VAL A 171 -5.01 8.41 11.56
C VAL A 171 -4.15 7.43 12.35
N GLU A 172 -3.60 6.40 11.70
CA GLU A 172 -2.70 5.44 12.33
C GLU A 172 -1.42 6.10 12.80
N THR A 173 -0.80 6.94 11.96
CA THR A 173 0.39 7.72 12.31
C THR A 173 0.11 8.60 13.53
N GLY A 174 -1.05 9.25 13.59
CA GLY A 174 -1.50 10.03 14.75
C GLY A 174 -1.59 9.18 16.02
N LYS A 175 -2.15 7.96 15.94
CA LYS A 175 -2.20 7.01 17.07
C LYS A 175 -0.80 6.59 17.52
N PHE A 176 0.10 6.29 16.60
CA PHE A 176 1.49 5.92 16.91
C PHE A 176 2.26 7.07 17.56
N ILE A 177 2.14 8.29 17.05
CA ILE A 177 2.74 9.49 17.64
C ILE A 177 2.19 9.69 19.06
N HIS A 178 0.87 9.61 19.24
CA HIS A 178 0.27 9.78 20.56
C HIS A 178 0.79 8.72 21.55
N SER A 179 0.80 7.44 21.15
CA SER A 179 1.31 6.36 21.98
C SER A 179 2.78 6.55 22.34
N ASN A 180 3.61 6.95 21.39
CA ASN A 180 5.03 7.20 21.61
C ASN A 180 5.24 8.35 22.61
N VAL A 181 4.47 9.44 22.46
CA VAL A 181 4.50 10.56 23.42
C VAL A 181 4.10 10.11 24.82
N GLN A 182 3.11 9.21 24.97
CA GLN A 182 2.74 8.65 26.27
C GLN A 182 3.86 7.76 26.84
N ASP A 183 4.48 6.92 26.01
CA ASP A 183 5.60 6.06 26.42
C ASP A 183 6.78 6.92 26.92
N ILE A 184 7.13 8.00 26.20
CA ILE A 184 8.16 8.94 26.64
C ILE A 184 7.80 9.57 27.99
N LYS A 185 6.56 10.05 28.16
CA LYS A 185 6.10 10.64 29.44
C LYS A 185 6.15 9.64 30.58
N ARG A 186 5.81 8.38 30.32
CA ARG A 186 5.87 7.30 31.30
C ARG A 186 7.31 6.95 31.64
N ALA A 187 8.19 6.84 30.65
CA ALA A 187 9.62 6.59 30.86
C ALA A 187 10.28 7.71 31.66
N GLN A 188 9.91 8.97 31.41
CA GLN A 188 10.37 10.10 32.23
C GLN A 188 9.94 9.96 33.69
N MET A 189 8.68 9.59 33.95
CA MET A 189 8.20 9.33 35.31
C MET A 189 8.94 8.17 35.99
N GLU A 190 9.27 7.13 35.26
CA GLU A 190 9.94 5.94 35.81
C GLU A 190 11.43 6.19 36.10
N VAL A 191 12.12 6.93 35.24
CA VAL A 191 13.56 7.24 35.40
C VAL A 191 13.79 8.42 36.35
N PHE A 192 12.98 9.48 36.27
CA PHE A 192 13.20 10.72 37.04
C PHE A 192 12.22 10.91 38.21
N GLY A 193 11.18 10.08 38.33
CA GLY A 193 10.10 10.26 39.32
C GLY A 193 9.18 11.46 39.03
N LYS A 194 9.45 12.21 37.96
CA LYS A 194 8.73 13.43 37.56
C LYS A 194 8.78 13.62 36.05
N ARG A 195 7.84 14.40 35.52
CA ARG A 195 7.93 14.89 34.14
C ARG A 195 8.97 16.00 34.05
N LEU A 196 9.88 15.87 33.09
CA LEU A 196 10.89 16.88 32.84
C LEU A 196 10.26 18.10 32.18
N ARG A 197 10.73 19.29 32.56
CA ARG A 197 10.38 20.52 31.83
C ARG A 197 11.15 20.56 30.51
N PRO A 198 10.60 21.24 29.47
CA PRO A 198 11.36 21.48 28.25
C PRO A 198 12.72 22.14 28.58
N GLY A 199 13.82 21.61 28.05
CA GLY A 199 15.17 22.12 28.33
C GLY A 199 15.84 21.57 29.60
N GLU A 200 15.13 20.82 30.46
CA GLU A 200 15.70 20.28 31.71
C GLU A 200 16.65 19.11 31.44
N PHE A 201 16.34 18.30 30.43
CA PHE A 201 17.15 17.15 30.03
C PHE A 201 18.48 17.58 29.41
N GLU A 202 18.46 18.61 28.58
CA GLU A 202 19.61 19.18 27.87
C GLU A 202 20.58 19.90 28.81
N ARG A 203 20.09 20.33 29.98
CA ARG A 203 20.90 20.98 31.02
C ARG A 203 21.61 20.00 31.94
N MET A 204 21.36 18.70 31.81
CA MET A 204 22.04 17.69 32.62
C MET A 204 23.46 17.43 32.12
N ASP A 205 24.32 16.91 33.00
CA ASP A 205 25.67 16.49 32.61
C ASP A 205 25.60 15.40 31.51
N GLY A 206 26.40 15.58 30.45
CA GLY A 206 26.44 14.66 29.30
C GLY A 206 26.50 13.16 29.63
N PRO A 207 27.35 12.67 30.56
CA PRO A 207 27.37 11.24 30.91
C PRO A 207 26.06 10.77 31.58
N ARG A 208 25.44 11.63 32.38
CA ARG A 208 24.18 11.34 33.06
C ARG A 208 23.01 11.39 32.08
N GLN A 209 23.04 12.34 31.13
CA GLN A 209 22.09 12.43 30.02
C GLN A 209 22.11 11.17 29.16
N LYS A 210 23.30 10.68 28.78
CA LYS A 210 23.43 9.44 28.01
C LYS A 210 22.90 8.21 28.76
N THR A 211 23.25 8.08 30.03
CA THR A 211 22.83 6.93 30.85
C THR A 211 21.31 6.89 31.03
N THR A 212 20.71 8.04 31.35
CA THR A 212 19.25 8.17 31.52
C THR A 212 18.50 8.05 30.18
N SER A 213 19.05 8.56 29.09
CA SER A 213 18.53 8.36 27.73
C SER A 213 18.46 6.86 27.38
N ASN A 214 19.55 6.13 27.62
CA ASN A 214 19.60 4.69 27.36
C ASN A 214 18.58 3.93 28.21
N GLN A 215 18.42 4.29 29.49
CA GLN A 215 17.41 3.70 30.37
C GLN A 215 15.98 3.97 29.88
N MET A 216 15.67 5.22 29.50
CA MET A 216 14.37 5.56 28.93
C MET A 216 14.10 4.79 27.64
N MET A 217 15.08 4.72 26.74
CA MET A 217 14.95 4.00 25.47
C MET A 217 14.75 2.50 25.69
N ALA A 218 15.44 1.89 26.64
CA ALA A 218 15.25 0.48 26.99
C ALA A 218 13.82 0.20 27.51
N LEU A 219 13.27 1.08 28.34
CA LEU A 219 11.88 0.96 28.82
C LEU A 219 10.87 1.12 27.69
N ILE A 220 11.04 2.15 26.84
CA ILE A 220 10.16 2.39 25.69
C ILE A 220 10.20 1.19 24.73
N GLN A 221 11.39 0.68 24.45
CA GLN A 221 11.58 -0.48 23.58
C GLN A 221 10.86 -1.72 24.13
N LYS A 222 11.05 -2.00 25.42
CA LYS A 222 10.33 -3.08 26.12
C LYS A 222 8.82 -2.93 25.99
N TRP A 223 8.25 -1.74 26.24
CA TRP A 223 6.81 -1.55 26.13
C TRP A 223 6.27 -1.66 24.71
N ARG A 224 7.06 -1.29 23.70
CA ARG A 224 6.72 -1.52 22.29
C ARG A 224 6.67 -3.00 21.96
N GLU A 225 7.67 -3.76 22.41
CA GLU A 225 7.72 -5.22 22.24
C GLU A 225 6.56 -5.90 22.98
N ASP A 226 6.28 -5.51 24.22
CA ASP A 226 5.13 -6.02 25.01
C ASP A 226 3.78 -5.69 24.35
N ARG A 227 3.67 -4.56 23.64
CA ARG A 227 2.45 -4.19 22.91
C ARG A 227 2.30 -5.01 21.63
N ARG A 228 3.37 -5.11 20.83
CA ARG A 228 3.40 -5.94 19.63
C ARG A 228 3.11 -7.41 19.95
N ALA A 229 3.67 -7.93 21.03
CA ALA A 229 3.40 -9.29 21.49
C ALA A 229 1.89 -9.47 21.81
N ARG A 230 1.27 -8.50 22.50
CA ARG A 230 -0.17 -8.55 22.81
C ARG A 230 -1.06 -8.48 21.58
N GLU A 231 -0.68 -7.67 20.58
CA GLU A 231 -1.39 -7.59 19.30
C GLU A 231 -1.32 -8.94 18.57
N LEU A 232 -0.13 -9.55 18.50
CA LEU A 232 0.07 -10.88 17.90
C LEU A 232 -0.76 -11.97 18.61
N TYR A 233 -0.89 -11.93 19.94
CA TYR A 233 -1.72 -12.87 20.69
C TYR A 233 -3.24 -12.66 20.52
N GLN A 234 -3.69 -11.49 20.07
CA GLN A 234 -5.11 -11.21 19.83
C GLN A 234 -5.55 -11.61 18.41
N GLU A 235 -4.61 -11.76 17.47
CA GLU A 235 -4.89 -12.16 16.09
C GLU A 235 -4.87 -13.68 15.86
N THR A 236 -4.38 -14.46 16.83
CA THR A 236 -4.41 -15.95 16.86
C THR A 236 -5.61 -16.48 17.62
#